data_AF-A0A496W6D5-F1
#
_entry.id   AF-A0A496W6D5-F1
#
_cell.length_a   1.000
_cell.length_b   1.000
_cell.length_c   1.000
_cell.angle_alpha   90.00
_cell.angle_beta   90.00
_cell.angle_gamma   90.00
#
_symmetry.space_group_name_H-M   'P 1'
#
loop_
_entity.id
_entity.type
_entity.pdbx_description
1 polymer ?
#
loop_
_entity_poly.entity_id
_entity_poly.type
_entity_poly.pdbx_seq_one_letter_code
_entity_poly.pdbx_strand_id
1 'polypeptide(L)'
;MISSAQGCHIDDCEDGIFALLTRALQLVIFTGHFLFNQLINKAKTAIWLTVKAKITDIVPETFKTVAEGFKESMRIIFDDFLGKLNDKTIPLQS
;
A
#
# COMPACT_ATOMS: atom_id res chain seq x y z
N MET A 1 -5.61 4.88 3.33
CA MET A 1 -5.63 4.17 4.62
C MET A 1 -6.66 3.06 4.53
N ILE A 2 -6.23 1.80 4.39
CA ILE A 2 -7.15 0.65 4.35
C ILE A 2 -7.57 0.39 5.80
N SER A 3 -8.86 0.57 6.08
CA SER A 3 -9.43 0.37 7.41
C SER A 3 -9.60 -1.12 7.67
N SER A 4 -8.86 -1.64 8.65
CA SER A 4 -9.19 -2.77 9.53
C SER A 4 -10.01 -3.92 8.91
N ALA A 5 -9.32 -5.00 8.56
CA ALA A 5 -9.94 -6.32 8.40
C ALA A 5 -9.76 -7.10 9.71
N GLN A 6 -10.85 -7.41 10.41
CA GLN A 6 -10.79 -8.30 11.56
C GLN A 6 -10.51 -9.74 11.08
N GLY A 7 -9.44 -10.35 11.60
CA GLY A 7 -9.11 -11.76 11.36
C GLY A 7 -7.80 -12.06 10.61
N CYS A 8 -6.98 -11.05 10.31
CA CYS A 8 -5.69 -11.21 9.63
C CYS A 8 -4.62 -10.33 10.28
N HIS A 9 -3.35 -10.74 10.32
CA HIS A 9 -2.26 -9.81 10.65
C HIS A 9 -2.26 -8.69 9.60
N ILE A 10 -1.96 -7.45 9.99
CA ILE A 10 -2.10 -6.29 9.09
C ILE A 10 -1.25 -6.49 7.83
N ASP A 11 -0.03 -7.01 7.99
CA ASP A 11 0.91 -7.27 6.91
C ASP A 11 0.37 -8.33 5.92
N ASP A 12 -0.17 -9.44 6.44
CA ASP A 12 -0.78 -10.51 5.62
C ASP A 12 -1.98 -10.00 4.81
N CYS A 13 -2.73 -9.04 5.37
CA CYS A 13 -3.87 -8.43 4.70
C CYS A 13 -3.42 -7.46 3.58
N GLU A 14 -2.39 -6.66 3.83
CA GLU A 14 -1.84 -5.73 2.84
C GLU A 14 -1.24 -6.49 1.65
N ASP A 15 -0.41 -7.49 1.91
CA ASP A 15 0.22 -8.32 0.87
C ASP A 15 -0.83 -9.05 0.01
N GLY A 16 -1.85 -9.63 0.65
CA GLY A 16 -2.92 -10.36 -0.02
C GLY A 16 -3.83 -9.45 -0.88
N ILE A 17 -4.19 -8.27 -0.37
CA ILE A 17 -4.99 -7.29 -1.11
C ILE A 17 -4.18 -6.73 -2.27
N PHE A 18 -2.90 -6.40 -2.05
CA PHE A 18 -2.02 -5.86 -3.09
C PHE A 18 -1.85 -6.83 -4.26
N ALA A 19 -1.57 -8.10 -3.99
CA ALA A 19 -1.44 -9.12 -5.03
C ALA A 19 -2.74 -9.30 -5.83
N LEU A 20 -3.90 -9.31 -5.15
CA LEU A 20 -5.20 -9.43 -5.80
C LEU A 20 -5.51 -8.23 -6.70
N LEU A 21 -5.32 -7.01 -6.18
CA LEU A 21 -5.58 -5.78 -6.89
C LEU A 21 -4.67 -5.64 -8.10
N THR A 22 -3.38 -5.89 -7.93
CA THR A 22 -2.40 -5.82 -9.02
C THR A 22 -2.76 -6.81 -10.13
N ARG A 23 -3.15 -8.05 -9.79
CA ARG A 23 -3.61 -9.04 -10.77
C ARG A 23 -4.92 -8.64 -11.47
N ALA A 24 -5.87 -8.08 -10.74
CA ALA A 24 -7.15 -7.63 -11.32
C ALA A 24 -6.99 -6.40 -12.24
N LEU A 25 -5.94 -5.61 -12.05
CA LEU A 25 -5.73 -4.32 -12.70
C LEU A 25 -4.54 -4.32 -13.68
N GLN A 26 -3.95 -5.48 -13.97
CA GLN A 26 -2.73 -5.67 -14.77
C GLN A 26 -2.74 -5.05 -16.18
N LEU A 27 -3.92 -4.75 -16.74
CA LEU A 27 -4.07 -4.15 -18.07
C LEU A 27 -4.89 -2.85 -18.05
N VAL A 28 -5.09 -2.26 -16.88
CA VAL A 28 -5.89 -1.05 -16.72
C VAL A 28 -4.97 0.16 -16.64
N ILE A 29 -5.07 1.06 -17.63
CA ILE A 29 -4.48 2.39 -17.54
C ILE A 29 -5.46 3.30 -16.82
N PHE A 30 -5.08 3.78 -15.63
CA PHE A 30 -5.88 4.75 -14.91
C PHE A 30 -5.62 6.16 -15.46
N THR A 31 -6.62 6.76 -16.10
CA THR A 31 -6.58 8.16 -16.54
C THR A 31 -6.92 9.15 -15.42
N GLY A 32 -7.31 8.64 -14.25
CA GLY A 32 -7.59 9.45 -13.08
C GLY A 32 -8.04 8.64 -11.87
N HIS A 33 -8.00 9.30 -10.72
CA HIS A 33 -8.37 8.77 -9.42
C HIS A 33 -9.83 8.25 -9.34
N PHE A 34 -10.73 8.82 -10.14
CA PHE A 34 -12.13 8.39 -10.21
C PHE A 34 -12.28 6.97 -10.76
N LEU A 35 -11.58 6.65 -11.86
CA LEU A 35 -11.60 5.32 -12.48
C LEU A 35 -10.99 4.28 -11.53
N PHE A 36 -9.91 4.66 -10.84
CA PHE A 36 -9.30 3.84 -9.80
C PHE A 36 -10.28 3.50 -8.67
N ASN A 37 -10.91 4.51 -8.05
CA ASN A 37 -11.87 4.29 -6.98
C ASN A 37 -13.04 3.39 -7.40
N GLN A 38 -13.57 3.56 -8.61
CA GLN A 38 -14.67 2.72 -9.08
C GLN A 38 -14.28 1.25 -9.24
N LEU A 39 -13.07 0.99 -9.76
CA LEU A 39 -12.62 -0.38 -10.00
C LEU A 39 -12.24 -1.08 -8.69
N ILE A 40 -11.56 -0.39 -7.78
CA ILE A 40 -11.20 -0.94 -6.46
C ILE A 40 -12.45 -1.28 -5.64
N ASN A 41 -13.45 -0.39 -5.61
CA ASN A 41 -14.69 -0.63 -4.85
C ASN A 41 -15.54 -1.79 -5.42
N LYS A 42 -15.28 -2.23 -6.66
CA LYS A 42 -15.91 -3.40 -7.27
C LYS A 42 -15.10 -4.69 -7.04
N ALA A 43 -13.86 -4.60 -6.57
CA ALA A 43 -13.02 -5.75 -6.31
C ALA A 43 -13.53 -6.52 -5.08
N LYS A 44 -13.84 -7.80 -5.27
CA LYS A 44 -14.18 -8.74 -4.20
C LYS A 44 -13.02 -9.72 -4.02
N THR A 45 -12.58 -9.93 -2.79
CA THR A 45 -11.57 -10.96 -2.51
C THR A 45 -12.23 -12.35 -2.45
N ALA A 46 -11.44 -13.40 -2.68
CA ALA A 46 -11.90 -14.80 -2.65
C ALA A 46 -12.52 -15.22 -1.30
N ILE A 47 -12.20 -14.48 -0.23
CA ILE A 47 -12.65 -14.73 1.16
C ILE A 47 -13.87 -13.87 1.54
N TRP A 48 -14.64 -13.36 0.56
CA TRP A 48 -15.81 -12.48 0.78
C TRP A 48 -15.49 -11.14 1.46
N LEU A 49 -14.22 -10.70 1.48
CA LEU A 49 -13.88 -9.37 1.96
C LEU A 49 -14.16 -8.33 0.86
N THR A 50 -14.87 -7.28 1.23
CA THR A 50 -15.13 -6.13 0.34
C THR A 50 -14.00 -5.13 0.51
N VAL A 51 -13.25 -4.87 -0.56
CA VAL A 51 -12.22 -3.82 -0.55
C VAL A 51 -12.90 -2.47 -0.77
N LYS A 52 -12.62 -1.50 0.10
CA LYS A 52 -13.08 -0.12 -0.08
C LYS A 52 -11.88 0.81 -0.26
N ALA A 53 -11.88 1.57 -1.35
CA ALA A 53 -10.93 2.66 -1.54
C ALA A 53 -11.59 3.99 -1.13
N LYS A 54 -10.88 4.72 -0.27
CA LYS A 54 -11.19 6.11 0.05
C LYS A 54 -9.95 6.95 -0.24
N ILE A 55 -10.10 7.88 -1.18
CA ILE A 55 -9.10 8.92 -1.41
C ILE A 55 -9.35 10.00 -0.39
N THR A 56 -8.31 10.38 0.34
CA THR A 56 -8.35 11.39 1.39
C THR A 56 -7.43 12.53 0.99
N ASP A 57 -7.97 13.74 0.87
CA ASP A 57 -7.18 14.97 0.70
C ASP A 57 -6.54 15.44 2.03
N ILE A 58 -6.56 14.57 3.04
CA ILE A 58 -6.04 14.83 4.37
C ILE A 58 -4.52 14.68 4.29
N VAL A 59 -3.81 15.80 4.34
CA VAL A 59 -2.40 15.79 4.75
C VAL A 59 -2.41 15.47 6.25
N PRO A 60 -1.81 14.36 6.69
CA PRO A 60 -1.80 14.02 8.10
C PRO A 60 -1.20 15.17 8.91
N GLU A 61 -1.96 15.68 9.88
CA GLU A 61 -1.57 16.82 10.72
C GLU A 61 -0.28 16.52 11.51
N THR A 62 -0.04 15.25 11.82
CA THR A 62 1.18 14.77 12.44
C THR A 62 1.96 13.89 11.47
N PHE A 63 3.08 14.40 10.98
CA PHE A 63 4.13 13.53 10.48
C PHE A 63 4.59 12.66 11.66
N LYS A 64 4.65 11.33 11.48
CA LYS A 64 5.23 10.44 12.49
C LYS A 64 6.63 10.97 12.83
N THR A 65 6.86 11.33 14.08
CA THR A 65 8.17 11.74 14.54
C THR A 65 9.12 10.54 14.42
N VAL A 66 10.17 10.69 13.64
CA VAL A 66 11.23 9.69 13.51
C VAL A 66 12.34 10.03 14.50
N ALA A 67 13.12 9.02 14.90
CA ALA A 67 14.29 9.25 15.74
C ALA A 67 15.25 10.22 15.05
N GLU A 68 15.96 11.03 15.85
CA GLU A 68 17.00 11.91 15.34
C GLU A 68 18.07 11.08 14.60
N GLY A 69 18.48 11.52 13.42
CA GLY A 69 19.42 10.78 12.58
C GLY A 69 18.80 9.62 11.78
N PHE A 70 17.49 9.34 11.89
CA PHE A 70 16.86 8.20 11.19
C PHE A 70 16.95 8.32 9.67
N LYS A 71 16.71 9.52 9.11
CA LYS A 71 16.75 9.71 7.65
C LYS A 71 18.17 9.64 7.11
N GLU A 72 19.14 10.03 7.92
CA GLU A 72 20.56 10.08 7.61
C GLU A 72 21.22 8.71 7.77
N SER A 73 20.70 7.84 8.65
CA SER A 73 21.23 6.51 8.95
C SER A 73 20.54 5.38 8.18
N MET A 74 19.43 5.67 7.50
CA MET A 74 18.63 4.68 6.79
C MET A 74 18.67 4.89 5.28
N ARG A 75 18.71 3.78 4.53
CA ARG A 75 18.57 3.76 3.07
C ARG A 75 17.32 2.98 2.68
N ILE A 76 16.53 3.57 1.79
CA ILE A 76 15.43 2.88 1.12
C ILE A 76 16.00 2.06 -0.04
N ILE A 77 15.74 0.75 -0.04
CA ILE A 77 16.05 -0.16 -1.13
C ILE A 77 14.73 -0.68 -1.73
N PHE A 78 14.71 -0.83 -3.04
CA PHE A 78 13.58 -1.39 -3.78
C PHE A 78 13.96 -2.78 -4.28
N ASP A 79 13.00 -3.69 -4.34
CA ASP A 79 13.26 -5.00 -4.92
C ASP A 79 13.21 -4.97 -6.45
N ASP A 80 13.85 -5.95 -7.10
CA ASP A 80 13.98 -6.00 -8.56
C ASP A 80 12.69 -6.42 -9.28
N PHE A 81 11.76 -7.07 -8.59
CA PHE A 81 10.54 -7.66 -9.16
C PHE A 81 9.34 -6.70 -9.12
N LEU A 82 9.11 -6.04 -7.97
CA LEU A 82 8.04 -5.06 -7.75
C LEU A 82 8.54 -3.61 -7.89
N GLY A 83 9.87 -3.38 -7.87
CA GLY A 83 10.46 -2.06 -8.07
C GLY A 83 9.98 -1.06 -7.01
N LYS A 84 9.49 0.10 -7.46
CA LYS A 84 8.98 1.16 -6.57
C LYS A 84 7.75 0.78 -5.75
N LEU A 85 7.17 -0.39 -6.00
CA LEU A 85 5.97 -0.86 -5.32
C LEU A 85 6.28 -1.62 -4.02
N ASN A 86 7.55 -1.95 -3.76
CA ASN A 86 7.96 -2.60 -2.53
C ASN A 86 9.32 -2.07 -2.08
N ASP A 87 9.33 -1.45 -0.92
CA ASP A 87 10.50 -0.82 -0.34
C ASP A 87 10.86 -1.43 1.02
N LYS A 88 12.16 -1.50 1.27
CA LYS A 88 12.70 -1.85 2.58
C LYS A 88 13.65 -0.77 3.03
N THR A 89 13.61 -0.46 4.32
CA THR A 89 14.53 0.48 4.93
C THR A 89 15.62 -0.31 5.64
N ILE A 90 16.87 -0.11 5.23
CA ILE A 90 18.05 -0.78 5.83
C ILE A 90 19.00 0.24 6.46
N PRO A 91 19.67 -0.09 7.57
CA PRO A 91 20.73 0.75 8.12
C PRO A 91 21.91 0.90 7.15
N LEU A 92 22.53 2.08 7.13
CA LEU A 92 23.74 2.35 6.34
C LEU A 92 25.01 1.69 6.91
N GLN A 93 24.97 1.28 8.18
CA GLN A 93 26.03 0.53 8.83
C GLN A 93 25.43 -0.76 9.38
N SER A 94 25.82 -1.91 8.81
CA SER A 94 25.44 -3.26 9.26
C SER A 94 26.51 -3.88 10.15
#